data_AF-A0A3N5U6W4-F1
#
_entry.id   AF-A0A3N5U6W4-F1
#
_cell.length_a   1.000
_cell.length_b   1.000
_cell.length_c   1.000
_cell.angle_alpha   90.00
_cell.angle_beta   90.00
_cell.angle_gamma   90.00
#
_symmetry.space_group_name_H-M   'P 1'
#
loop_
_entity.id
_entity.type
_entity.pdbx_description
1 polymer ?
#
loop_
_entity_poly.entity_id
_entity_poly.type
_entity_poly.pdbx_seq_one_letter_code
_entity_poly.pdbx_strand_id
1 'polypeptide(L)'
;MKRRRIAVILAVIVVAGLIYYFKFYLPGLSDSEIKASGHIEVTEVDMSFRIAGHVAKLFVDEGMKPKKGELLAELEQEVIKARRDQAEA
;
A
#
# COMPACT_ATOMS: atom_id res chain seq x y z
N MET A 1 -59.74 34.40 -12.43
CA MET A 1 -59.18 33.45 -13.42
C MET A 1 -57.71 33.70 -13.80
N LYS A 2 -57.27 34.94 -14.09
CA LYS A 2 -55.87 35.23 -14.49
C LYS A 2 -54.82 34.95 -13.40
N ARG A 3 -55.10 35.28 -12.12
CA ARG A 3 -54.19 35.02 -10.97
C ARG A 3 -53.96 33.53 -10.70
N ARG A 4 -54.97 32.67 -10.91
CA ARG A 4 -54.83 31.21 -10.80
C ARG A 4 -53.93 30.63 -11.90
N ARG A 5 -54.03 31.14 -13.13
CA ARG A 5 -53.14 30.72 -14.23
C ARG A 5 -51.69 31.10 -13.97
N ILE A 6 -51.46 32.30 -13.44
CA ILE A 6 -50.11 32.76 -13.05
C ILE A 6 -49.53 31.85 -11.96
N ALA A 7 -50.32 31.51 -10.93
CA ALA A 7 -49.88 30.59 -9.87
C ALA A 7 -49.52 29.20 -10.40
N VAL A 8 -50.29 28.67 -11.36
CA VAL A 8 -50.01 27.36 -11.99
C VAL A 8 -48.72 27.43 -12.81
N ILE A 9 -48.51 28.49 -13.59
CA ILE A 9 -47.29 28.66 -14.38
C ILE A 9 -46.06 28.76 -13.46
N LEU A 10 -46.18 29.51 -12.37
CA LEU A 10 -45.11 29.65 -11.38
C LEU A 10 -44.78 28.31 -10.70
N ALA A 11 -45.79 27.53 -10.36
CA ALA A 11 -45.61 26.19 -9.80
C ALA A 11 -44.88 25.26 -10.78
N VAL A 12 -45.24 25.30 -12.07
CA VAL A 12 -44.58 24.48 -13.12
C VAL A 12 -43.12 24.88 -13.28
N ILE A 13 -42.80 26.17 -13.25
CA ILE A 13 -41.41 26.67 -13.34
C ILE A 13 -40.58 26.19 -12.15
N VAL A 14 -41.13 26.26 -10.93
CA VAL A 14 -40.44 25.78 -9.72
C VAL A 14 -40.19 24.27 -9.80
N VAL A 15 -41.18 23.49 -10.24
CA VAL A 15 -41.02 22.04 -10.39
C VAL A 15 -39.97 21.70 -11.46
N ALA A 16 -39.99 22.40 -12.60
CA ALA A 16 -38.98 22.22 -13.65
C ALA A 16 -37.56 22.57 -13.17
N GLY A 17 -37.43 23.66 -12.41
CA GLY A 17 -36.16 24.07 -11.80
C GLY A 17 -35.64 23.06 -10.77
N LEU A 18 -36.53 22.50 -9.95
CA LEU A 18 -36.18 21.44 -9.00
C LEU A 18 -35.73 20.16 -9.72
N ILE A 19 -36.44 19.73 -10.77
CA ILE A 19 -36.05 18.55 -11.55
C ILE A 19 -34.68 18.76 -12.21
N TYR A 20 -34.43 19.94 -12.78
CA TYR A 20 -33.15 20.28 -13.38
C TYR A 20 -32.03 20.27 -12.33
N TYR A 21 -32.25 20.89 -11.18
CA TYR A 21 -31.28 20.92 -10.07
C TYR A 21 -30.97 19.51 -9.57
N PHE A 22 -31.97 18.66 -9.31
CA PHE A 22 -31.75 17.29 -8.85
C PHE A 22 -31.09 16.39 -9.89
N LYS A 23 -31.22 16.67 -11.20
CA LYS A 23 -30.55 15.88 -12.24
C LYS A 23 -29.14 16.35 -12.57
N PHE A 24 -28.87 17.65 -12.49
CA PHE A 24 -27.58 18.24 -12.90
C PHE A 24 -26.63 18.51 -11.73
N TYR A 25 -27.16 18.81 -10.54
CA TYR A 25 -26.38 19.20 -9.36
C TYR A 25 -26.28 18.12 -8.29
N LEU A 26 -27.05 17.03 -8.40
CA LEU A 26 -26.76 15.82 -7.65
C LEU A 26 -25.71 15.08 -8.45
N PRO A 27 -24.41 15.11 -8.07
CA PRO A 27 -23.44 14.22 -8.66
C PRO A 27 -23.96 12.81 -8.37
N GLY A 28 -24.58 12.19 -9.37
CA GLY A 28 -24.78 10.75 -9.34
C GLY A 28 -23.40 10.20 -9.05
N LEU A 29 -23.28 9.52 -7.90
CA LEU A 29 -22.03 8.97 -7.38
C LEU A 29 -21.25 8.49 -8.59
N SER A 30 -20.18 9.20 -8.91
CA SER A 30 -19.49 9.04 -10.17
C SER A 30 -19.15 7.57 -10.29
N ASP A 31 -19.79 6.89 -11.23
CA ASP A 31 -19.59 5.47 -11.56
C ASP A 31 -18.14 5.20 -12.05
N SER A 32 -17.30 6.24 -12.03
CA SER A 32 -15.89 6.26 -12.38
C SER A 32 -14.94 5.96 -11.22
N GLU A 33 -15.42 5.74 -9.99
CA GLU A 33 -14.57 5.22 -8.90
C GLU A 33 -14.72 3.71 -8.77
N ILE A 34 -13.77 2.98 -9.36
CA ILE A 34 -13.66 1.53 -9.17
C ILE A 34 -13.13 1.28 -7.76
N LYS A 35 -14.03 0.97 -6.83
CA LYS A 35 -13.70 0.52 -5.48
C LYS A 35 -13.35 -0.97 -5.52
N ALA A 36 -12.06 -1.26 -5.70
CA ALA A 36 -11.53 -2.60 -5.56
C ALA A 36 -11.01 -2.82 -4.13
N SER A 37 -11.47 -3.89 -3.49
CA SER A 37 -10.91 -4.42 -2.25
C SER A 37 -10.16 -5.69 -2.60
N GLY A 38 -8.89 -5.79 -2.21
CA GLY A 38 -8.05 -6.95 -2.46
C GLY A 38 -7.10 -7.17 -1.29
N HIS A 39 -6.58 -8.39 -1.18
CA HIS A 39 -5.51 -8.70 -0.24
C HIS A 39 -4.16 -8.43 -0.92
N ILE A 40 -3.25 -7.77 -0.23
CA ILE A 40 -1.87 -7.60 -0.69
C ILE A 40 -1.07 -8.71 -0.02
N GLU A 41 -0.68 -9.71 -0.79
CA GLU A 41 0.19 -10.78 -0.31
C GLU A 41 1.65 -10.44 -0.64
N VAL A 42 2.50 -10.52 0.38
CA VAL A 42 3.94 -10.30 0.26
C VAL A 42 4.66 -11.50 0.86
N THR A 43 5.76 -11.91 0.24
CA THR A 43 6.62 -12.95 0.81
C THR A 43 7.64 -12.28 1.73
N GLU A 44 7.48 -12.51 3.03
CA GLU A 44 8.43 -12.07 4.05
C GLU A 44 9.38 -13.22 4.39
N VAL A 45 10.66 -12.90 4.55
CA VAL A 45 11.68 -13.88 4.91
C VAL A 45 12.60 -13.27 5.96
N ASP A 46 12.53 -13.81 7.17
CA ASP A 46 13.46 -13.47 8.24
C ASP A 46 14.77 -14.25 8.06
N MET A 47 15.88 -13.52 7.99
CA MET A 47 17.22 -14.11 7.84
C MET A 47 17.98 -14.06 9.16
N SER A 48 18.63 -15.17 9.50
CA SER A 48 19.50 -15.26 10.67
C SER A 48 20.71 -16.14 10.38
N PHE A 49 21.75 -16.01 11.21
CA PHE A 49 22.92 -16.88 11.13
C PHE A 49 22.57 -18.28 11.63
N ARG A 50 23.12 -19.30 10.95
CA ARG A 50 22.91 -20.72 11.30
C ARG A 50 23.62 -21.14 12.59
N ILE A 51 24.56 -20.33 13.07
CA ILE A 51 25.34 -20.55 14.28
C ILE A 51 25.29 -19.29 15.14
N ALA A 52 25.42 -19.45 16.45
CA ALA A 52 25.52 -18.33 17.37
C ALA A 52 26.88 -17.62 17.22
N GLY A 53 26.87 -16.30 17.35
CA GLY A 53 28.07 -15.46 17.33
C GLY A 53 27.72 -13.98 17.24
N HIS A 54 28.75 -13.14 17.17
CA HIS A 54 28.59 -11.69 16.98
C HIS A 54 28.73 -11.32 15.51
N VAL A 55 27.96 -10.32 15.07
CA VAL A 55 28.08 -9.77 13.72
C VAL A 55 29.34 -8.91 13.67
N ALA A 56 30.27 -9.27 12.79
CA ALA A 56 31.49 -8.49 12.56
C ALA A 56 31.23 -7.32 11.61
N LYS A 57 30.46 -7.56 10.53
CA LYS A 57 30.15 -6.56 9.51
C LYS A 57 28.76 -6.77 8.92
N LEU A 58 28.11 -5.66 8.59
CA LEU A 58 26.86 -5.60 7.82
C LEU A 58 27.15 -4.83 6.53
N PHE A 59 26.79 -5.40 5.38
CA PHE A 59 27.07 -4.84 4.05
C PHE A 59 25.83 -4.22 3.38
N VAL A 60 24.69 -4.24 4.06
CA VAL A 60 23.41 -3.77 3.55
C VAL A 60 22.73 -2.86 4.56
N ASP A 61 22.00 -1.88 4.04
CA ASP A 61 21.18 -0.95 4.84
C ASP A 61 19.70 -1.14 4.49
N GLU A 62 18.84 -0.56 5.32
CA GLU A 62 17.40 -0.56 5.13
C GLU A 62 17.00 0.03 3.77
N GLY A 63 16.10 -0.65 3.07
CA GLY A 63 15.62 -0.25 1.74
C GLY A 63 16.52 -0.66 0.56
N MET A 64 17.71 -1.22 0.81
CA MET A 64 18.51 -1.82 -0.26
C MET A 64 17.87 -3.10 -0.80
N LYS A 65 18.08 -3.36 -2.10
CA LYS A 65 17.61 -4.57 -2.79
C LYS A 65 18.78 -5.48 -3.13
N PRO A 66 19.14 -6.44 -2.26
CA PRO A 66 20.24 -7.35 -2.52
C PRO A 66 19.90 -8.35 -3.62
N LYS A 67 20.92 -8.84 -4.32
CA LYS A 67 20.81 -9.89 -5.33
C LYS A 67 21.03 -11.27 -4.71
N LYS A 68 20.54 -12.30 -5.39
CA LYS A 68 20.75 -13.68 -4.97
C LYS A 68 22.26 -13.99 -4.93
N GLY A 69 22.74 -14.47 -3.78
CA GLY A 69 24.14 -14.81 -3.56
C GLY A 69 25.01 -13.64 -3.10
N GLU A 70 24.43 -12.46 -2.87
CA GLU A 70 25.14 -11.31 -2.32
C GLU A 70 25.45 -11.51 -0.83
N LEU A 71 26.64 -11.06 -0.41
CA LEU A 71 27.06 -11.12 0.99
C LEU A 71 26.35 -10.02 1.77
N LEU A 72 25.44 -10.40 2.67
CA LEU A 72 24.65 -9.45 3.46
C LEU A 72 25.36 -9.04 4.75
N ALA A 73 25.94 -10.02 5.45
CA ALA A 73 26.59 -9.83 6.73
C ALA A 73 27.66 -10.90 6.96
N GLU A 74 28.66 -10.57 7.78
CA GLU A 74 29.74 -11.46 8.18
C GLU A 74 29.71 -11.66 9.70
N LEU A 75 29.75 -12.92 10.13
CA LEU A 75 29.88 -13.29 11.54
C LEU A 75 31.36 -13.25 11.94
N GLU A 76 31.64 -12.90 13.18
CA GLU A 76 32.98 -12.98 13.77
C GLU A 76 33.54 -14.42 13.69
N GLN A 77 34.74 -14.55 13.13
CA GLN A 77 35.31 -15.85 12.75
C GLN A 77 36.46 -16.33 13.64
N GLU A 78 36.90 -15.55 14.63
CA GLU A 78 38.11 -15.90 15.43
C GLU A 78 37.99 -17.28 16.09
N VAL A 79 36.89 -17.50 16.80
CA VAL A 79 36.63 -18.78 17.48
C VAL A 79 36.45 -19.92 16.48
N ILE A 80 35.79 -19.67 15.35
CA ILE A 80 35.51 -20.69 14.32
C ILE A 80 36.80 -21.11 13.62
N LYS A 81 37.69 -20.15 13.31
CA LYS A 81 39.01 -20.40 12.72
C LYS A 81 39.89 -21.19 13.67
N ALA A 82 39.98 -20.77 14.93
CA ALA A 82 40.78 -21.48 15.93
C ALA A 82 40.34 -22.95 16.12
N ARG A 83 39.02 -23.21 16.15
CA ARG A 83 38.49 -24.58 16.23
C ARG A 83 38.78 -25.41 14.99
N ARG A 84 38.72 -24.81 13.80
CA ARG A 84 39.08 -25.48 12.55
C ARG A 84 40.55 -25.88 12.55
N ASP A 85 41.44 -24.96 12.88
CA ASP A 85 42.88 -25.18 12.87
C ASP A 85 43.28 -26.27 13.89
N GLN A 86 42.60 -26.32 15.05
CA GLN A 86 42.77 -27.40 16.03
C GLN A 86 42.31 -28.78 15.50
N ALA A 87 41.28 -28.82 14.66
CA ALA A 87 40.76 -30.08 14.11
C ALA A 87 41.55 -30.57 12.88
N GLU A 88 42.30 -29.69 12.23
CA GLU A 88 43.18 -30.03 11.10
C GLU A 88 44.57 -30.50 11.53
N ALA A 89 44.97 -30.26 12.79
CA ALA A 89 46.23 -30.72 13.40
C ALA A 89 46.11 -32.14 13.99
#